data_AF-A0AAW9CV21-F1
#
_entry.id   AF-A0AAW9CV21-F1
#
_cell.length_a   1.000
_cell.length_b   1.000
_cell.length_c   1.000
_cell.angle_alpha   90.00
_cell.angle_beta   90.00
_cell.angle_gamma   90.00
#
_symmetry.space_group_name_H-M   'P 1'
#
loop_
_entity.id
_entity.type
_entity.pdbx_description
1 polymer ?
#
loop_
_entity_poly.entity_id
_entity_poly.type
_entity_poly.pdbx_seq_one_letter_code
_entity_poly.pdbx_strand_id
1 'polypeptide(L)' 'MFDNPTPYHVTVVALAAGANRAAQPLDPVMVNPKSTASVPFSASAAGGLFVTHVDDYGGQVTVEYACDGNACRSVKR' A
#
# COMPACT_ATOMS: atom_id res chain seq x y z
N MET A 1 3.92 -4.72 7.29
CA MET A 1 5.05 -4.44 6.39
C MET A 1 4.54 -4.46 4.97
N PHE A 2 5.06 -3.57 4.12
CA PHE A 2 4.81 -3.61 2.68
C PHE A 2 5.92 -4.42 2.01
N ASP A 3 5.54 -5.46 1.29
CA ASP A 3 6.46 -6.32 0.55
C ASP A 3 6.47 -5.92 -0.93
N ASN A 4 7.65 -5.55 -1.44
CA ASN A 4 7.86 -5.27 -2.85
C ASN A 4 8.60 -6.46 -3.50
N PRO A 5 7.88 -7.44 -4.06
CA PRO A 5 8.50 -8.57 -4.74
C PRO A 5 9.04 -8.22 -6.13
N THR A 6 8.80 -7.00 -6.63
CA THR A 6 9.13 -6.60 -7.99
C THR A 6 10.62 -6.26 -8.14
N PRO A 7 11.17 -6.27 -9.37
CA PRO A 7 12.53 -5.80 -9.62
C PRO A 7 12.65 -4.27 -9.69
N TYR A 8 11.60 -3.50 -9.35
CA TYR A 8 11.54 -2.05 -9.47
C TYR A 8 11.45 -1.36 -8.11
N HIS A 9 11.84 -0.08 -8.05
CA HIS A 9 11.55 0.74 -6.88
C HIS A 9 10.06 1.12 -6.90
N VAL A 10 9.41 1.03 -5.75
CA VAL A 10 8.00 1.41 -5.59
C VAL A 10 7.92 2.54 -4.57
N THR A 11 7.43 3.71 -4.99
CA THR A 11 7.25 4.86 -4.10
C THR A 11 5.82 4.87 -3.57
N VAL A 12 5.62 4.49 -2.31
CA VAL A 12 4.32 4.57 -1.63
C VAL A 12 4.15 5.96 -1.06
N VAL A 13 3.07 6.64 -1.44
CA VAL A 13 2.84 8.06 -1.10
C VAL A 13 1.58 8.31 -0.31
N ALA A 14 0.62 7.38 -0.31
CA ALA A 14 -0.55 7.48 0.55
C ALA A 14 -1.12 6.10 0.90
N LEU A 15 -1.82 6.07 2.04
CA LEU A 15 -2.59 4.94 2.52
C LEU A 15 -4.00 5.39 2.88
N ALA A 16 -4.98 4.53 2.60
CA ALA A 16 -6.32 4.64 3.15
C ALA A 16 -6.82 3.26 3.58
N ALA A 17 -7.65 3.20 4.62
CA ALA A 17 -8.14 1.94 5.17
C ALA A 17 -9.63 2.00 5.54
N GLY A 18 -10.25 0.82 5.51
CA GLY A 18 -11.64 0.61 5.92
C GLY A 18 -12.67 1.04 4.88
N ALA A 19 -13.95 0.75 5.16
CA ALA A 19 -15.06 1.00 4.23
C ALA A 19 -15.17 2.46 3.76
N ASN A 20 -14.82 3.42 4.62
CA ASN A 20 -14.85 4.86 4.30
C ASN A 20 -13.54 5.37 3.67
N ARG A 21 -12.57 4.49 3.38
CA ARG A 21 -11.24 4.85 2.87
C ARG A 21 -10.58 5.97 3.70
N ALA A 22 -10.60 5.81 5.03
CA ALA A 22 -10.04 6.79 5.93
C ALA A 22 -8.52 6.89 5.71
N ALA A 23 -8.03 8.09 5.43
CA ALA A 23 -6.62 8.36 5.23
C ALA A 23 -5.81 7.91 6.45
N GLN A 24 -4.67 7.26 6.21
CA GLN A 24 -3.77 6.80 7.26
C GLN A 24 -2.50 7.68 7.26
N PRO A 25 -1.93 7.96 8.44
CA PRO A 25 -0.62 8.61 8.52
C PRO A 25 0.44 7.78 7.78
N LEU A 26 1.18 8.42 6.89
CA LEU A 26 2.29 7.81 6.16
C LEU A 26 3.35 8.87 5.87
N ASP A 27 4.59 8.57 6.21
CA ASP A 27 5.75 9.22 5.62
C ASP A 27 6.05 8.54 4.28
N PRO A 28 6.04 9.25 3.14
CA PRO A 28 6.30 8.65 1.84
C PRO A 28 7.60 7.85 1.83
N VAL A 29 7.55 6.65 1.27
CA VAL A 29 8.68 5.71 1.31
C VAL A 29 8.90 5.10 -0.06
N MET A 30 10.16 5.11 -0.49
CA MET A 30 10.61 4.37 -1.66
C MET A 30 11.11 3.00 -1.21
N VAL A 31 10.43 1.96 -1.64
CA VAL A 31 10.73 0.57 -1.29
C VAL A 31 11.65 -0.02 -2.35
N ASN A 32 12.80 -0.54 -1.94
CA ASN A 32 13.78 -1.13 -2.84
C ASN A 32 13.22 -2.39 -3.53
N PRO A 33 13.77 -2.77 -4.71
CA PRO A 33 13.45 -4.04 -5.36
C PRO A 33 13.64 -5.24 -4.42
N LYS A 34 12.72 -6.21 -4.48
CA LYS A 34 12.77 -7.46 -3.70
C LYS A 34 13.01 -7.25 -2.20
N SER A 35 12.37 -6.23 -1.63
CA SER A 35 12.57 -5.85 -0.24
C SER A 35 11.27 -5.45 0.43
N THR A 36 11.33 -5.29 1.75
CA THR A 36 10.19 -4.86 2.56
C THR A 36 10.45 -3.50 3.20
N ALA A 37 9.39 -2.70 3.36
CA ALA A 37 9.43 -1.47 4.14
C ALA A 37 8.36 -1.47 5.25
N SER A 38 8.65 -0.75 6.33
CA SER A 38 7.64 -0.49 7.36
C SER A 38 6.68 0.58 6.84
N VAL A 39 5.45 0.15 6.56
CA VAL A 39 4.35 1.01 6.15
C VAL A 39 3.23 0.74 7.15
N PRO A 40 3.19 1.48 8.28
CA PRO A 40 2.21 1.25 9.32
C PRO A 40 0.83 1.71 8.87
N PHE A 41 -0.21 0.95 9.19
CA PHE A 41 -1.60 1.36 9.04
C PHE A 41 -2.38 0.90 10.27
N SER A 42 -3.41 1.65 10.65
CA SER A 42 -4.25 1.26 11.78
C SER A 42 -5.15 0.09 11.37
N ALA A 43 -5.00 -1.04 12.07
CA ALA A 43 -5.59 -2.32 11.72
C ALA A 43 -7.04 -2.40 12.20
N SER A 44 -7.93 -1.72 11.49
CA SER A 44 -9.32 -2.14 11.33
C SER A 44 -9.66 -2.11 9.83
N ALA A 45 -8.89 -2.85 9.02
CA ALA A 45 -9.09 -2.94 7.58
C ALA A 45 -10.35 -3.74 7.18
N ALA A 46 -11.38 -3.77 8.03
CA ALA A 46 -12.73 -4.15 7.65
C ALA A 46 -13.19 -3.18 6.55
N GLY A 47 -13.24 -3.67 5.30
CA GLY A 47 -13.56 -2.85 4.12
C GLY A 47 -12.37 -2.47 3.23
N GLY A 48 -11.18 -3.08 3.43
CA GLY A 48 -10.05 -3.02 2.49
C GLY A 48 -8.94 -2.04 2.88
N LEU A 49 -7.77 -2.23 2.25
CA LEU A 49 -6.59 -1.37 2.34
C LEU A 49 -6.28 -0.80 0.95
N PHE A 50 -6.01 0.49 0.86
CA PHE A 50 -5.76 1.19 -0.39
C PHE A 50 -4.36 1.81 -0.32
N VAL A 51 -3.48 1.40 -1.23
CA VAL A 51 -2.09 1.85 -1.28
C VAL A 51 -1.90 2.65 -2.56
N THR A 52 -1.53 3.92 -2.43
CA THR A 52 -1.22 4.78 -3.56
C THR A 52 0.30 4.84 -3.77
N HIS A 53 0.73 4.57 -5.00
CA HIS A 53 2.11 4.70 -5.43
C HIS A 53 2.23 5.68 -6.60
N VAL A 54 3.46 6.11 -6.89
CA VAL A 54 3.77 6.95 -8.05
C VAL A 54 4.31 6.07 -9.18
N ASP A 55 3.78 6.26 -10.39
CA ASP A 55 4.26 5.60 -11.61
C ASP A 55 5.40 6.39 -12.30
N ASP A 56 5.97 5.83 -13.36
CA ASP A 56 7.11 6.41 -14.09
C ASP A 56 6.78 7.74 -14.80
N TYR A 57 5.50 8.05 -14.96
CA TYR A 57 5.02 9.32 -15.53
C TYR A 57 4.73 10.37 -14.45
N GLY A 58 4.93 10.04 -13.17
CA GLY A 58 4.60 10.89 -12.02
C GLY A 58 3.13 10.82 -11.61
N GLY A 59 2.34 9.90 -12.18
CA GLY A 59 0.94 9.68 -11.84
C GLY A 59 0.77 8.96 -10.51
N GLN A 60 -0.25 9.33 -9.74
CA GLN A 60 -0.59 8.63 -8.49
C GLN A 60 -1.63 7.54 -8.77
N VAL A 61 -1.23 6.29 -8.55
CA VAL A 61 -2.05 5.10 -8.83
C VAL A 61 -2.37 4.38 -7.54
N THR A 62 -3.67 4.20 -7.27
CA THR A 62 -4.15 3.49 -6.07
C THR A 62 -4.45 2.02 -6.39
N VAL A 63 -3.89 1.13 -5.57
CA VAL A 63 -4.14 -0.31 -5.60
C VAL A 63 -4.94 -0.70 -4.36
N GLU A 64 -6.03 -1.44 -4.57
CA GLU A 64 -6.83 -2.01 -3.49
C GLU A 64 -6.29 -3.38 -3.07
N TYR A 65 -6.30 -3.61 -1.76
CA TYR A 65 -5.85 -4.82 -1.10
C TYR A 65 -6.99 -5.37 -0.22
N ALA A 66 -7.26 -6.67 -0.37
CA ALA A 66 -8.12 -7.41 0.53
C ALA A 66 -7.28 -7.98 1.68
N CYS A 67 -7.78 -7.84 2.91
CA CYS A 67 -7.08 -8.29 4.12
C CYS A 67 -7.79 -9.50 4.75
N ASP A 68 -7.01 -10.52 5.11
CA ASP A 68 -7.42 -11.69 5.88
C ASP A 68 -6.51 -11.79 7.12
N GLY A 69 -7.09 -11.57 8.29
CA GLY A 69 -6.37 -11.37 9.54
C GLY A 69 -5.35 -10.23 9.42
N ASN A 70 -4.06 -10.57 9.58
CA ASN A 70 -2.95 -9.60 9.56
C ASN A 70 -2.26 -9.48 8.19
N ALA A 71 -2.76 -10.18 7.17
CA ALA A 71 -2.15 -10.18 5.84
C ALA A 71 -3.09 -9.53 4.81
N CYS A 72 -2.56 -8.64 3.97
CA CYS A 72 -3.30 -8.00 2.90
C CYS A 72 -2.67 -8.33 1.55
N ARG A 73 -3.48 -8.58 0.52
CA ARG A 73 -3.04 -8.88 -0.86
C ARG A 73 -3.82 -8.06 -1.87
N SER A 74 -3.17 -7.65 -2.96
CA SER A 74 -3.84 -6.86 -4.01
C SER A 74 -5.02 -7.61 -4.60
N VAL A 75 -6.14 -6.92 -4.82
CA VAL A 75 -7.35 -7.51 -5.42
C VAL A 75 -7.23 -7.66 -6.93
N LYS A 76 -6.43 -6.80 -7.57
CA LYS A 76 -6.06 -6.93 -8.98
C LYS A 76 -4.84 -7.83 -9.10
N ARG A 77 -4.96 -8.86 -9.93
CA ARG A 77 -3.87 -9.70 -10.41
C ARG A 77 -3.30 -9.14 -11.69
#